data_AF-A0A645F8J1-F1
#
_entry.id   AF-A0A645F8J1-F1
#
_cell.length_a   1.000
_cell.length_b   1.000
_cell.length_c   1.000
_cell.angle_alpha   90.00
_cell.angle_beta   90.00
_cell.angle_gamma   90.00
#
_symmetry.space_group_name_H-M   'P 1'
#
loop_
_entity.id
_entity.type
_entity.pdbx_description
1 polymer ?
#
loop_
_entity_poly.entity_id
_entity_poly.type
_entity_poly.pdbx_seq_one_letter_code
_entity_poly.pdbx_strand_id
1 'polypeptide(L)'
;MSASRFVTHLRYVFARIDRRVQIDDTPHALVHSISETYPDEMATAQRIAYLVQVGLRASITGDETAFVALHVARLVKDVRGLERQPGHGGRAEGRT
;
A
#
# COMPACT_ATOMS: atom_id res chain seq x y z
N MET A 1 13.01 -0.67 -6.10
CA MET A 1 11.92 -0.41 -7.07
C MET A 1 10.52 -0.37 -6.44
N SER A 2 10.24 -1.00 -5.28
CA SER A 2 8.87 -0.99 -4.71
C SER A 2 8.47 0.30 -3.98
N ALA A 3 9.40 0.99 -3.32
CA ALA A 3 9.11 2.29 -2.69
C ALA A 3 8.68 3.35 -3.72
N SER A 4 9.36 3.44 -4.87
CA SER A 4 8.98 4.38 -5.94
C SER A 4 7.61 4.04 -6.54
N ARG A 5 7.28 2.74 -6.71
CA ARG A 5 5.95 2.30 -7.16
C ARG A 5 4.87 2.71 -6.15
N PHE A 6 5.11 2.48 -4.86
CA PHE A 6 4.20 2.87 -3.80
C PHE A 6 3.96 4.38 -3.76
N VAL A 7 5.03 5.20 -3.83
CA VAL A 7 4.91 6.66 -3.89
C VAL A 7 4.08 7.10 -5.10
N THR A 8 4.30 6.50 -6.27
CA THR A 8 3.49 6.77 -7.46
C THR A 8 2.02 6.43 -7.22
N HIS A 9 1.71 5.30 -6.61
CA HIS A 9 0.31 4.92 -6.35
C HIS A 9 -0.33 5.86 -5.31
N LEU A 10 0.41 6.26 -4.27
CA LEU A 10 -0.05 7.24 -3.28
C LEU A 10 -0.37 8.59 -3.95
N ARG A 11 0.47 9.04 -4.89
CA ARG A 11 0.20 10.26 -5.69
C ARG A 11 -1.07 10.13 -6.52
N TYR A 12 -1.33 8.97 -7.13
CA TYR A 12 -2.56 8.74 -7.89
C TYR A 12 -3.80 8.76 -6.99
N VAL A 13 -3.72 8.19 -5.78
CA VAL A 13 -4.80 8.28 -4.78
C VAL A 13 -5.07 9.74 -4.43
N PHE A 14 -4.05 10.53 -4.11
CA PHE A 14 -4.24 11.96 -3.79
C PHE A 14 -4.83 12.75 -4.96
N ALA A 15 -4.35 12.50 -6.19
CA ALA A 15 -4.90 13.16 -7.38
C ALA A 15 -6.39 12.83 -7.62
N ARG A 16 -6.85 11.63 -7.25
CA ARG A 16 -8.25 11.22 -7.37
C ARG A 16 -9.12 11.84 -6.29
N ILE A 17 -8.63 11.90 -5.04
CA ILE A 17 -9.30 12.55 -3.92
C ILE A 17 -9.48 14.06 -4.20
N ASP A 18 -8.42 14.72 -4.65
CA ASP A 18 -8.44 16.16 -5.01
C ASP A 18 -9.47 16.46 -6.12
N ARG A 19 -9.56 15.59 -7.12
CA ARG A 19 -10.56 15.69 -8.21
C ARG A 19 -11.98 15.25 -7.82
N ARG A 20 -12.19 14.79 -6.58
CA ARG A 20 -13.45 14.21 -6.08
C ARG A 20 -13.96 13.01 -6.91
N VAL A 21 -13.05 12.25 -7.53
CA VAL A 21 -13.37 11.03 -8.29
C VAL A 21 -12.93 9.81 -7.48
N GLN A 22 -13.64 9.59 -6.37
CA GLN A 22 -13.38 8.48 -5.46
C GLN A 22 -14.01 7.18 -5.99
N ILE A 23 -13.52 6.03 -5.51
CA ILE A 23 -14.20 4.76 -5.74
C ILE A 23 -15.32 4.64 -4.70
N ASP A 24 -16.53 4.33 -5.15
CA ASP A 24 -17.73 4.24 -4.32
C ASP A 24 -18.69 3.11 -4.73
N ASP A 25 -18.26 2.21 -5.62
CA ASP A 25 -19.04 1.06 -6.10
C ASP A 25 -18.25 -0.25 -6.02
N THR A 26 -17.40 -0.39 -5.00
CA THR A 26 -16.68 -1.64 -4.76
C THR A 26 -17.63 -2.64 -4.10
N PRO A 27 -17.68 -3.90 -4.57
CA PRO A 27 -18.49 -4.92 -3.90
C PRO A 27 -18.13 -5.04 -2.41
N HIS A 28 -19.12 -4.92 -1.53
CA HIS A 28 -18.92 -5.01 -0.07
C HIS A 28 -18.14 -6.27 0.34
N ALA A 29 -18.39 -7.40 -0.33
CA ALA A 29 -17.68 -8.66 -0.07
C ALA A 29 -16.16 -8.53 -0.31
N LEU A 30 -15.73 -7.72 -1.28
CA LEU A 30 -14.31 -7.48 -1.55
C LEU A 30 -13.69 -6.61 -0.46
N VAL A 31 -14.37 -5.54 -0.06
CA VAL A 31 -13.91 -4.67 1.04
C VAL A 31 -13.77 -5.46 2.35
N HIS A 32 -14.75 -6.32 2.64
CA HIS A 32 -14.73 -7.21 3.80
C HIS A 32 -13.56 -8.19 3.73
N SER A 33 -13.39 -8.87 2.59
CA SER A 33 -12.30 -9.83 2.39
C SER A 33 -10.92 -9.19 2.56
N ILE A 34 -10.72 -7.96 2.06
CA ILE A 34 -9.48 -7.21 2.27
C ILE A 34 -9.25 -6.94 3.75
N SER A 35 -10.29 -6.52 4.47
CA SER A 35 -10.23 -6.20 5.91
C SER A 35 -9.84 -7.42 6.76
N GLU A 36 -10.37 -8.59 6.42
CA GLU A 36 -10.04 -9.85 7.11
C GLU A 36 -8.66 -10.39 6.73
N THR A 37 -8.26 -10.25 5.47
CA THR A 37 -7.00 -10.81 4.97
C THR A 37 -5.79 -9.97 5.39
N TYR A 38 -5.95 -8.64 5.49
CA TYR A 38 -4.86 -7.69 5.73
C TYR A 38 -5.22 -6.70 6.86
N PRO A 39 -5.44 -7.17 8.10
CA PRO A 39 -5.94 -6.33 9.19
C PRO A 39 -4.96 -5.22 9.58
N ASP A 40 -3.65 -5.50 9.58
CA ASP A 40 -2.61 -4.51 9.93
C ASP A 40 -2.51 -3.42 8.86
N GLU A 41 -2.59 -3.81 7.59
CA GLU A 41 -2.55 -2.89 6.46
C GLU A 41 -3.84 -2.09 6.33
N MET A 42 -4.98 -2.67 6.71
CA MET A 42 -6.24 -1.93 6.83
C MET A 42 -6.16 -0.87 7.94
N ALA A 43 -5.65 -1.21 9.12
CA ALA A 43 -5.44 -0.24 10.20
C ALA A 43 -4.47 0.87 9.76
N THR A 44 -3.44 0.53 8.98
CA THR A 44 -2.51 1.51 8.40
C THR A 44 -3.21 2.40 7.37
N ALA A 45 -4.03 1.83 6.50
CA ALA A 45 -4.80 2.58 5.52
C ALA A 45 -5.79 3.56 6.18
N GLN A 46 -6.43 3.17 7.27
CA GLN A 46 -7.30 4.04 8.06
C GLN A 46 -6.53 5.24 8.65
N ARG A 47 -5.29 5.03 9.12
CA ARG A 47 -4.44 6.14 9.58
C ARG A 47 -4.06 7.08 8.43
N ILE A 48 -3.74 6.54 7.26
CA ILE A 48 -3.45 7.34 6.06
C ILE A 48 -4.70 8.13 5.65
N ALA A 49 -5.86 7.49 5.62
CA ALA A 49 -7.15 8.09 5.35
C ALA A 49 -7.45 9.29 6.28
N TYR A 50 -7.21 9.12 7.58
CA TYR A 50 -7.36 10.20 8.56
C TYR A 50 -6.43 11.39 8.27
N LEU A 51 -5.14 11.13 8.00
CA LEU A 51 -4.17 12.19 7.68
C LEU A 51 -4.54 12.94 6.40
N VAL A 52 -5.02 12.21 5.39
CA VAL A 52 -5.54 12.78 4.14
C VAL A 52 -6.75 13.66 4.40
N GLN A 53 -7.71 13.19 5.20
CA GLN A 53 -8.90 13.97 5.53
C GLN A 53 -8.57 15.27 6.25
N VAL A 54 -7.65 15.23 7.21
CA VAL A 54 -7.18 16.43 7.92
C VAL A 54 -6.43 17.38 7.00
N GLY A 55 -5.52 16.85 6.16
CA GLY A 55 -4.66 17.66 5.30
C GLY A 55 -5.35 18.26 4.07
N LEU A 56 -6.23 17.50 3.42
CA LEU A 56 -6.91 17.88 2.17
C LEU A 56 -8.34 18.39 2.40
N ARG A 57 -8.83 18.37 3.65
CA ARG A 57 -10.23 18.71 4.00
C ARG A 57 -11.26 17.96 3.15
N ALA A 58 -10.92 16.74 2.73
CA ALA A 58 -11.73 15.89 1.87
C ALA A 58 -12.04 14.57 2.57
N SER A 59 -13.28 14.11 2.50
CA SER A 59 -13.64 12.77 2.99
C SER A 59 -13.04 11.71 2.08
N ILE A 60 -12.60 10.59 2.65
CA ILE A 60 -12.15 9.40 1.92
C ILE A 60 -13.13 8.25 2.18
N THR A 61 -13.57 7.56 1.13
CA THR A 61 -14.54 6.46 1.26
C THR A 61 -13.91 5.21 1.88
N GLY A 62 -14.77 4.30 2.37
CA GLY A 62 -14.33 2.98 2.84
C GLY A 62 -13.65 2.16 1.73
N ASP A 63 -14.18 2.25 0.51
CA ASP A 63 -13.64 1.61 -0.69
C ASP A 63 -12.22 2.07 -1.02
N GLU A 64 -11.98 3.39 -0.98
CA GLU A 64 -10.64 3.97 -1.14
C GLU A 64 -9.71 3.51 -0.04
N THR A 65 -10.21 3.45 1.19
CA THR A 65 -9.43 2.96 2.34
C THR A 65 -9.01 1.50 2.13
N ALA A 66 -9.92 0.66 1.63
CA ALA A 66 -9.61 -0.73 1.28
C ALA A 66 -8.61 -0.83 0.11
N PHE A 67 -8.73 0.05 -0.88
CA PHE A 67 -7.79 0.12 -2.00
C PHE A 67 -6.37 0.52 -1.53
N VAL A 68 -6.26 1.51 -0.64
CA VAL A 68 -5.01 1.88 0.02
C VAL A 68 -4.45 0.71 0.83
N ALA A 69 -5.28 -0.03 1.57
CA ALA A 69 -4.85 -1.21 2.34
C ALA A 69 -4.19 -2.27 1.45
N LEU A 70 -4.79 -2.57 0.28
CA LEU A 70 -4.20 -3.51 -0.68
C LEU A 70 -2.82 -3.04 -1.17
N HIS A 71 -2.66 -1.74 -1.37
CA HIS A 71 -1.38 -1.16 -1.81
C HIS A 71 -0.31 -1.20 -0.71
N VAL A 72 -0.71 -0.97 0.55
CA VAL A 72 0.17 -1.15 1.71
C VAL A 72 0.59 -2.63 1.85
N ALA A 73 -0.34 -3.58 1.72
CA ALA A 73 -0.04 -5.01 1.76
C ALA A 73 0.97 -5.42 0.68
N ARG A 74 0.84 -4.85 -0.53
CA ARG A 74 1.82 -5.08 -1.60
C ARG A 74 3.20 -4.52 -1.24
N LEU A 75 3.27 -3.31 -0.67
CA LEU A 75 4.54 -2.72 -0.24
C LEU A 75 5.21 -3.57 0.84
N VAL A 76 4.47 -3.99 1.87
CA VAL A 76 4.98 -4.83 2.97
C VAL A 76 5.53 -6.15 2.42
N LYS A 77 4.79 -6.82 1.52
CA LYS A 77 5.25 -8.05 0.88
C LYS A 77 6.55 -7.85 0.11
N ASP A 78 6.64 -6.77 -0.65
CA ASP A 78 7.83 -6.47 -1.44
C ASP A 78 9.04 -6.14 -0.54
N VAL A 79 8.86 -5.35 0.53
CA VAL A 79 9.91 -5.01 1.51
C VAL A 79 10.41 -6.25 2.26
N ARG A 80 9.51 -7.09 2.78
CA ARG A 80 9.86 -8.37 3.41
C ARG A 80 10.52 -9.35 2.43
N GLY A 81 10.20 -9.23 1.14
CA GLY A 81 10.87 -9.98 0.06
C GLY A 81 12.33 -9.56 -0.14
N LEU A 82 12.65 -8.29 0.10
CA LEU A 82 14.02 -7.77 0.04
C LEU A 82 14.85 -8.18 1.27
N GLU A 83 14.24 -8.27 2.45
CA GLU A 83 14.92 -8.69 3.69
C GLU A 83 15.33 -10.18 3.70
N ARG A 84 14.66 -11.02 2.89
CA ARG A 84 14.91 -12.47 2.83
C ARG A 84 16.04 -12.90 1.88
N GLN A 85 16.82 -11.99 1.31
CA GLN A 85 18.04 -12.34 0.58
C GLN A 85 19.27 -12.26 1.51
N PRO A 86 19.79 -13.38 2.06
CA PRO A 86 21.13 -13.39 2.63
C PRO A 86 22.14 -13.23 1.49
N GLY A 87 23.09 -12.31 1.69
CA GLY A 87 24.04 -11.87 0.67
C GLY A 87 24.79 -13.01 -0.01
N HIS A 88 24.81 -12.98 -1.35
CA HIS A 88 25.82 -13.68 -2.13
C HIS A 88 27.10 -12.83 -2.14
N GLY A 89 27.90 -13.02 -1.09
CA GLY A 89 29.17 -12.36 -0.90
C GLY A 89 30.20 -13.32 -0.33
N GLY A 90 30.95 -13.99 -1.21
CA GLY A 90 32.33 -14.35 -0.91
C GLY A 90 32.77 -15.80 -1.19
N ARG A 91 33.89 -15.86 -1.91
CA ARG A 91 34.98 -16.88 -1.96
C ARG A 91 34.91 -17.89 -3.13
N ALA A 92 35.98 -18.14 -3.88
CA ALA A 92 37.36 -17.66 -3.81
C ALA A 92 38.05 -17.80 -5.17
N GLU A 93 39.03 -16.95 -5.38
CA GLU A 93 40.08 -17.04 -6.38
C GLU A 93 40.88 -18.36 -6.25
N GLY A 94 41.24 -18.91 -7.41
CA GLY A 94 42.52 -19.57 -7.72
C GLY A 94 43.11 -20.64 -6.80
N ARG A 95 43.25 -21.86 -7.34
CA ARG A 95 44.53 -22.58 -7.32
C ARG A 95 44.59 -23.66 -8.42
N THR A 96 45.46 -23.41 -9.39
CA THR A 96 46.19 -24.38 -10.20
C THR A 96 47.09 -25.25 -9.35
#